data_AF-A0A2H9PDK1-F1
#
_entry.id   AF-A0A2H9PDK1-F1
#
_cell.length_a   1.000
_cell.length_b   1.000
_cell.length_c   1.000
_cell.angle_alpha   90.00
_cell.angle_beta   90.00
_cell.angle_gamma   90.00
#
_symmetry.space_group_name_H-M   'P 1'
#
loop_
_entity.id
_entity.type
_entity.pdbx_description
1 polymer ?
#
loop_
_entity_poly.entity_id
_entity_poly.type
_entity_poly.pdbx_seq_one_letter_code
_entity_poly.pdbx_strand_id
1 'polypeptide(L)'
;MRIAIIGDVHLGKAQKGLVERENDIYDLFLRICKRVIDEKAGIVCFLGDLFDSSHPPVKAISTALSAFENFARNGIKVILIAGNHDIPSIKTRMCPIELPKTNENMNNNIIELSCQNPVFKFNENNISVHICGVEYHPPEKRQSLIMAMENISSSILLNSSSEKILNILLLHQGLKEFSPAEEEISLAEIPNVFNFIFVGHLHLRMEKSHGRTKVILPGSIEIGSVSEVVKQMHNEAGIILINTETRMYEKVKISLCRKFIHKKFPSSAIDHELKNLTGELKESVVDGKLPWVYLEIEDDAKIGNSLINEKTARATEGNVLFVQKNIESEEMKEREKNTEISFKDVNLRDIIKGHFPGYNDEVYELYEKRKD
;
A
#
# COMPACT_ATOMS: atom_id res chain seq x y z
N MET A 1 -18.97 0.99 -20.36
CA MET A 1 -18.47 0.04 -19.33
C MET A 1 -17.94 0.75 -18.07
N ARG A 2 -17.89 0.04 -16.91
CA ARG A 2 -17.12 0.47 -15.71
C ARG A 2 -15.84 -0.33 -15.52
N ILE A 3 -14.77 0.34 -15.09
CA ILE A 3 -13.47 -0.26 -14.72
C ILE A 3 -13.22 0.02 -13.24
N ALA A 4 -13.02 -1.03 -12.44
CA ALA A 4 -12.67 -0.92 -11.03
C ALA A 4 -11.15 -0.91 -10.85
N ILE A 5 -10.61 0.04 -10.07
CA ILE A 5 -9.18 0.08 -9.72
C ILE A 5 -9.03 -0.13 -8.21
N ILE A 6 -8.16 -1.05 -7.82
CA ILE A 6 -7.87 -1.43 -6.43
C ILE A 6 -6.35 -1.38 -6.22
N GLY A 7 -5.92 -0.71 -5.15
CA GLY A 7 -4.51 -0.66 -4.72
C GLY A 7 -4.22 -1.62 -3.56
N ASP A 8 -2.97 -2.07 -3.47
CA ASP A 8 -2.29 -2.66 -2.31
C ASP A 8 -3.19 -3.53 -1.41
N VAL A 9 -3.38 -4.79 -1.81
CA VAL A 9 -4.28 -5.74 -1.13
C VAL A 9 -3.57 -6.44 0.04
N HIS A 10 -2.32 -6.86 -0.15
CA HIS A 10 -1.49 -7.56 0.86
C HIS A 10 -2.14 -8.83 1.43
N LEU A 11 -2.68 -9.70 0.59
CA LEU A 11 -3.19 -11.01 1.03
C LEU A 11 -2.09 -11.81 1.74
N GLY A 12 -2.40 -12.34 2.92
CA GLY A 12 -1.45 -13.07 3.77
C GLY A 12 -0.77 -12.22 4.85
N LYS A 13 -0.99 -10.91 4.90
CA LYS A 13 -0.43 -10.04 5.94
C LYS A 13 -1.06 -10.32 7.31
N ALA A 14 -0.29 -10.89 8.22
CA ALA A 14 -0.68 -11.04 9.62
C ALA A 14 -0.06 -9.91 10.46
N GLN A 15 -0.72 -8.75 10.51
CA GLN A 15 -0.21 -7.59 11.26
C GLN A 15 -0.01 -7.95 12.75
N LYS A 16 1.21 -7.76 13.28
CA LYS A 16 1.63 -8.18 14.63
C LYS A 16 1.54 -9.70 14.87
N GLY A 17 1.48 -10.52 13.82
CA GLY A 17 1.32 -11.97 13.92
C GLY A 17 -0.09 -12.42 14.33
N LEU A 18 -1.08 -11.51 14.32
CA LEU A 18 -2.46 -11.82 14.69
C LEU A 18 -3.20 -12.43 13.51
N VAL A 19 -3.72 -13.65 13.69
CA VAL A 19 -4.52 -14.36 12.68
C VAL A 19 -5.82 -13.63 12.37
N GLU A 20 -6.39 -12.93 13.36
CA GLU A 20 -7.57 -12.09 13.19
C GLU A 20 -7.32 -10.98 12.18
N ARG A 21 -6.12 -10.39 12.16
CA ARG A 21 -5.75 -9.34 11.20
C ARG A 21 -5.54 -9.89 9.79
N GLU A 22 -4.95 -11.07 9.67
CA GLU A 22 -4.85 -11.76 8.38
C GLU A 22 -6.25 -12.06 7.81
N ASN A 23 -7.17 -12.54 8.66
CA ASN A 23 -8.56 -12.80 8.28
C ASN A 23 -9.34 -11.54 7.92
N ASP A 24 -9.10 -10.42 8.58
CA ASP A 24 -9.74 -9.15 8.24
C ASP A 24 -9.46 -8.74 6.79
N ILE A 25 -8.22 -8.93 6.32
CA ILE A 25 -7.82 -8.63 4.93
C ILE A 25 -8.52 -9.57 3.95
N TYR A 26 -8.58 -10.88 4.24
CA TYR A 26 -9.31 -11.83 3.38
C TYR A 26 -10.79 -11.49 3.27
N ASP A 27 -11.45 -11.24 4.39
CA ASP A 27 -12.87 -10.91 4.44
C ASP A 27 -13.16 -9.61 3.69
N LEU A 28 -12.29 -8.60 3.87
CA LEU A 28 -12.43 -7.31 3.20
C LEU A 28 -12.17 -7.40 1.70
N PHE A 29 -11.16 -8.15 1.28
CA PHE A 29 -10.89 -8.43 -0.13
C PHE A 29 -12.10 -9.09 -0.80
N LEU A 30 -12.69 -10.13 -0.18
CA LEU A 30 -13.89 -10.78 -0.71
C LEU A 30 -15.10 -9.83 -0.76
N ARG A 31 -15.25 -8.96 0.25
CA ARG A 31 -16.28 -7.90 0.27
C ARG A 31 -16.08 -6.90 -0.87
N ILE A 32 -14.84 -6.50 -1.14
CA ILE A 32 -14.45 -5.65 -2.26
C ILE A 32 -14.77 -6.33 -3.59
N CYS A 33 -14.39 -7.60 -3.77
CA CYS A 33 -14.69 -8.36 -4.98
C CYS A 33 -16.20 -8.46 -5.23
N LYS A 34 -16.99 -8.72 -4.19
CA LYS A 34 -18.45 -8.69 -4.29
C LYS A 34 -18.95 -7.32 -4.72
N ARG A 35 -18.43 -6.24 -4.13
CA ARG A 35 -18.83 -4.88 -4.50
C ARG A 35 -18.51 -4.57 -5.97
N VAL A 36 -17.37 -5.00 -6.48
CA VAL A 36 -17.00 -4.84 -7.91
C VAL A 36 -18.03 -5.51 -8.83
N ILE A 37 -18.52 -6.71 -8.46
CA ILE A 37 -19.57 -7.42 -9.20
C ILE A 37 -20.90 -6.66 -9.11
N ASP A 38 -21.30 -6.22 -7.91
CA ASP A 38 -22.55 -5.48 -7.69
C ASP A 38 -22.60 -4.16 -8.47
N GLU A 39 -21.46 -3.47 -8.61
CA GLU A 39 -21.29 -2.25 -9.42
C GLU A 39 -21.26 -2.51 -10.94
N LYS A 40 -21.31 -3.79 -11.34
CA LYS A 40 -21.29 -4.25 -12.74
C LYS A 40 -20.04 -3.77 -13.48
N ALA A 41 -18.87 -3.85 -12.84
CA ALA A 41 -17.61 -3.59 -13.52
C ALA A 41 -17.36 -4.65 -14.61
N GLY A 42 -16.90 -4.22 -15.78
CA GLY A 42 -16.48 -5.14 -16.84
C GLY A 42 -15.00 -5.53 -16.74
N ILE A 43 -14.21 -4.69 -16.07
CA ILE A 43 -12.79 -4.91 -15.81
C ILE A 43 -12.49 -4.51 -14.37
N VAL A 44 -11.64 -5.29 -13.68
CA VAL A 44 -11.02 -4.93 -12.41
C VAL A 44 -9.51 -4.95 -12.55
N CYS A 45 -8.85 -3.89 -12.08
CA CYS A 45 -7.40 -3.74 -12.11
C CYS A 45 -6.84 -3.75 -10.68
N PHE A 46 -5.81 -4.56 -10.44
CA PHE A 46 -5.03 -4.54 -9.20
C PHE A 46 -3.67 -3.90 -9.45
N LEU A 47 -3.35 -2.85 -8.69
CA LEU A 47 -2.15 -2.03 -8.87
C LEU A 47 -0.90 -2.63 -8.21
N GLY A 48 -0.74 -3.95 -8.20
CA GLY A 48 0.36 -4.62 -7.50
C GLY A 48 0.13 -4.77 -5.99
N ASP A 49 1.08 -5.47 -5.35
CA ASP A 49 1.01 -5.93 -3.97
C ASP A 49 -0.33 -6.63 -3.68
N LEU A 50 -0.69 -7.56 -4.57
CA LEU A 50 -1.83 -8.43 -4.34
C LEU A 50 -1.56 -9.32 -3.12
N PHE A 51 -0.31 -9.78 -2.98
CA PHE A 51 0.17 -10.58 -1.86
C PHE A 51 1.17 -9.78 -1.01
N ASP A 52 1.20 -10.03 0.30
CA ASP A 52 2.16 -9.39 1.22
C ASP A 52 3.58 -9.98 1.10
N SER A 53 3.73 -11.11 0.40
CA SER A 53 5.00 -11.78 0.15
C SER A 53 4.99 -12.51 -1.18
N SER A 54 6.16 -12.61 -1.82
CA SER A 54 6.39 -13.41 -3.02
C SER A 54 6.23 -14.92 -2.78
N HIS A 55 6.11 -15.33 -1.52
CA HIS A 55 5.81 -16.70 -1.09
C HIS A 55 4.55 -16.68 -0.21
N PRO A 56 3.38 -16.36 -0.78
CA PRO A 56 2.18 -16.16 0.00
C PRO A 56 1.70 -17.49 0.61
N PRO A 57 0.98 -17.44 1.74
CA PRO A 57 0.36 -18.61 2.32
C PRO A 57 -0.66 -19.21 1.36
N VAL A 58 -0.85 -20.54 1.41
CA VAL A 58 -1.80 -21.26 0.53
C VAL A 58 -3.21 -20.67 0.60
N LYS A 59 -3.62 -20.20 1.79
CA LYS A 59 -4.90 -19.53 1.99
C LYS A 59 -5.05 -18.25 1.15
N ALA A 60 -4.01 -17.42 1.07
CA ALA A 60 -4.01 -16.22 0.25
C ALA A 60 -4.15 -16.55 -1.24
N ILE A 61 -3.38 -17.54 -1.72
CA ILE A 61 -3.46 -18.02 -3.12
C ILE A 61 -4.88 -18.52 -3.42
N SER A 62 -5.40 -19.42 -2.57
CA SER A 62 -6.73 -20.01 -2.74
C SER A 62 -7.84 -18.96 -2.73
N THR A 63 -7.73 -17.94 -1.87
CA THR A 63 -8.69 -16.82 -1.80
C THR A 63 -8.66 -15.99 -3.08
N ALA A 64 -7.47 -15.62 -3.57
CA ALA A 64 -7.32 -14.87 -4.82
C ALA A 64 -7.88 -15.64 -6.02
N LEU A 65 -7.52 -16.92 -6.16
CA LEU A 65 -8.02 -17.78 -7.24
C LEU A 65 -9.54 -17.89 -7.21
N SER A 66 -10.14 -18.12 -6.03
CA SER A 66 -11.59 -18.21 -5.88
C SER A 66 -12.30 -16.91 -6.27
N ALA A 67 -11.74 -15.76 -5.88
CA ALA A 67 -12.28 -14.45 -6.24
C ALA A 67 -12.20 -14.21 -7.76
N PHE A 68 -11.08 -14.56 -8.38
CA PHE A 68 -10.87 -14.38 -9.81
C PHE A 68 -11.71 -15.36 -10.66
N GLU A 69 -11.93 -16.59 -10.19
CA GLU A 69 -12.93 -17.50 -10.80
C GLU A 69 -14.33 -16.89 -10.76
N ASN A 70 -14.69 -16.25 -9.64
CA ASN A 70 -15.98 -15.59 -9.52
C ASN A 70 -16.10 -14.40 -10.48
N PHE A 71 -15.05 -13.60 -10.63
CA PHE A 71 -15.00 -12.57 -11.67
C PHE A 71 -15.18 -13.15 -13.07
N ALA A 72 -14.50 -14.26 -13.37
CA ALA A 72 -14.61 -14.91 -14.67
C ALA A 72 -16.04 -15.40 -14.98
N ARG A 73 -16.71 -16.03 -14.01
CA ARG A 73 -18.12 -16.45 -14.11
C ARG A 73 -19.09 -15.28 -14.35
N ASN A 74 -18.73 -14.08 -13.89
CA ASN A 74 -19.51 -12.84 -14.09
C ASN A 74 -19.06 -12.04 -15.33
N GLY A 75 -18.17 -12.58 -16.17
CA GLY A 75 -17.69 -11.90 -17.37
C GLY A 75 -16.77 -10.71 -17.11
N ILE A 76 -16.19 -10.62 -15.90
CA ILE A 76 -15.29 -9.54 -15.50
C ILE A 76 -13.84 -9.96 -15.80
N LYS A 77 -13.13 -9.13 -16.57
CA LYS A 77 -11.68 -9.32 -16.81
C LYS A 77 -10.87 -8.79 -15.64
N VAL A 78 -9.79 -9.48 -15.30
CA VAL A 78 -8.85 -9.06 -14.25
C VAL A 78 -7.56 -8.62 -14.90
N ILE A 79 -7.13 -7.40 -14.61
CA ILE A 79 -5.85 -6.84 -15.03
C ILE A 79 -4.94 -6.73 -13.79
N LEU A 80 -3.72 -7.22 -13.92
CA LEU A 80 -2.73 -7.32 -12.85
C LEU A 80 -1.43 -6.64 -13.29
N ILE A 81 -0.83 -5.85 -12.41
CA ILE A 81 0.61 -5.52 -12.47
C ILE A 81 1.26 -6.11 -11.22
N ALA A 82 2.51 -6.54 -11.30
CA ALA A 82 3.23 -7.06 -10.13
C ALA A 82 3.79 -5.92 -9.28
N GLY A 83 3.53 -5.93 -7.97
CA GLY A 83 4.14 -5.00 -7.00
C GLY A 83 5.49 -5.48 -6.49
N ASN A 84 6.10 -4.74 -5.57
CA ASN A 84 7.41 -5.11 -5.03
C ASN A 84 7.33 -6.34 -4.12
N HIS A 85 6.20 -6.57 -3.44
CA HIS A 85 6.00 -7.75 -2.61
C HIS A 85 5.71 -9.01 -3.44
N ASP A 86 5.06 -8.85 -4.60
CA ASP A 86 4.74 -9.98 -5.48
C ASP A 86 6.00 -10.57 -6.12
N ILE A 87 6.96 -9.73 -6.53
CA ILE A 87 8.12 -10.15 -7.32
C ILE A 87 9.13 -10.94 -6.46
N PRO A 88 9.45 -12.21 -6.81
CA PRO A 88 10.48 -12.96 -6.13
C PRO A 88 11.88 -12.36 -6.36
N SER A 89 12.70 -12.32 -5.30
CA SER A 89 14.12 -11.89 -5.42
C SER A 89 14.97 -12.83 -6.28
N ILE A 90 14.59 -14.11 -6.34
CA ILE A 90 15.24 -15.13 -7.16
C ILE A 90 14.51 -15.23 -8.50
N LYS A 91 15.19 -14.82 -9.58
CA LYS A 91 14.62 -14.75 -10.95
C LYS A 91 14.07 -16.08 -11.50
N THR A 92 14.49 -17.22 -10.96
CA THR A 92 13.99 -18.54 -11.40
C THR A 92 12.68 -18.93 -10.74
N ARG A 93 12.24 -18.20 -9.71
CA ARG A 93 10.95 -18.44 -9.07
C ARG A 93 9.85 -17.73 -9.85
N MET A 94 8.73 -18.42 -10.00
CA MET A 94 7.52 -17.87 -10.60
C MET A 94 6.92 -16.81 -9.68
N CYS A 95 6.41 -15.72 -10.26
CA CYS A 95 5.67 -14.71 -9.52
C CYS A 95 4.28 -15.27 -9.13
N PRO A 96 3.81 -15.14 -7.88
CA PRO A 96 2.51 -15.65 -7.46
C PRO A 96 1.34 -15.06 -8.25
N ILE A 97 1.50 -13.85 -8.82
CA ILE A 97 0.49 -13.20 -9.67
C ILE A 97 0.28 -13.90 -11.01
N GLU A 98 1.22 -14.76 -11.43
CA GLU A 98 1.14 -15.54 -12.65
C GLU A 98 0.33 -16.85 -12.44
N LEU A 99 0.20 -17.33 -11.20
CA LEU A 99 -0.50 -18.59 -10.88
C LEU A 99 -1.92 -18.65 -11.46
N PRO A 100 -2.76 -17.60 -11.39
CA PRO A 100 -4.11 -17.63 -11.96
C PRO A 100 -4.16 -17.93 -13.47
N LYS A 101 -3.10 -17.62 -14.22
CA LYS A 101 -3.04 -17.90 -15.66
C LYS A 101 -2.88 -19.38 -15.99
N THR A 102 -2.36 -20.16 -15.06
CA THR A 102 -2.21 -21.62 -15.21
C THR A 102 -3.54 -22.36 -15.11
N ASN A 103 -4.60 -21.68 -14.64
CA ASN A 103 -5.93 -22.25 -14.54
C ASN A 103 -6.65 -22.10 -15.89
N GLU A 104 -6.92 -23.23 -16.57
CA GLU A 104 -7.56 -23.27 -17.90
C GLU A 104 -8.92 -22.56 -17.92
N ASN A 105 -9.64 -22.54 -16.80
CA ASN A 105 -10.96 -21.89 -16.71
C ASN A 105 -10.89 -20.36 -16.65
N MET A 106 -9.70 -19.78 -16.49
CA MET A 106 -9.52 -18.35 -16.22
C MET A 106 -8.46 -17.67 -17.09
N ASN A 107 -7.62 -18.43 -17.79
CA ASN A 107 -6.46 -17.90 -18.52
C ASN A 107 -6.80 -16.74 -19.48
N ASN A 108 -7.97 -16.77 -20.13
CA ASN A 108 -8.43 -15.73 -21.06
C ASN A 108 -9.02 -14.49 -20.36
N ASN A 109 -9.26 -14.58 -19.04
CA ASN A 109 -9.85 -13.53 -18.22
C ASN A 109 -8.80 -12.78 -17.40
N ILE A 110 -7.62 -13.39 -17.17
CA ILE A 110 -6.51 -12.78 -16.46
C ILE A 110 -5.51 -12.18 -17.46
N ILE A 111 -5.24 -10.89 -17.32
CA ILE A 111 -4.28 -10.15 -18.12
C ILE A 111 -3.22 -9.60 -17.16
N GLU A 112 -1.97 -9.97 -17.35
CA GLU A 112 -0.87 -9.31 -16.64
C GLU A 112 -0.24 -8.28 -17.58
N LEU A 113 -0.11 -7.06 -17.08
CA LEU A 113 0.65 -6.02 -17.74
C LEU A 113 2.07 -6.01 -17.18
N SER A 114 3.04 -6.09 -18.08
CA SER A 114 4.46 -6.11 -17.77
C SER A 114 5.26 -5.43 -18.88
N CYS A 115 6.56 -5.25 -18.73
CA CYS A 115 7.43 -4.74 -19.80
C CYS A 115 7.30 -5.53 -21.12
N GLN A 116 6.97 -6.83 -21.06
CA GLN A 116 6.76 -7.65 -22.25
C GLN A 116 5.40 -7.41 -22.90
N ASN A 117 4.35 -7.18 -22.10
CA ASN A 117 2.99 -6.94 -22.57
C ASN A 117 2.38 -5.71 -21.88
N PRO A 118 2.85 -4.49 -22.19
CA PRO A 118 2.56 -3.34 -21.34
C PRO A 118 1.23 -2.65 -21.64
N VAL A 119 0.48 -3.11 -22.66
CA VAL A 119 -0.75 -2.46 -23.11
C VAL A 119 -1.84 -3.47 -23.43
N PHE A 120 -2.99 -3.31 -22.77
CA PHE A 120 -4.25 -3.96 -23.12
C PHE A 120 -5.19 -2.95 -23.79
N LYS A 121 -5.71 -3.29 -24.98
CA LYS A 121 -6.53 -2.40 -25.81
C LYS A 121 -7.89 -3.03 -26.10
N PHE A 122 -8.93 -2.21 -26.08
CA PHE A 122 -10.26 -2.60 -26.55
C PHE A 122 -11.06 -1.36 -26.96
N ASN A 123 -12.11 -1.56 -27.76
CA ASN A 123 -13.01 -0.51 -28.20
C ASN A 123 -14.38 -0.68 -27.52
N GLU A 124 -14.92 0.41 -26.98
CA GLU A 124 -16.20 0.46 -26.29
C GLU A 124 -16.97 1.69 -26.79
N ASN A 125 -18.12 1.53 -27.44
CA ASN A 125 -18.96 2.65 -27.88
C ASN A 125 -18.21 3.77 -28.65
N ASN A 126 -17.36 3.38 -29.61
CA ASN A 126 -16.46 4.26 -30.40
C ASN A 126 -15.41 5.01 -29.56
N ILE A 127 -15.10 4.49 -28.38
CA ILE A 127 -14.00 4.95 -27.53
C ILE A 127 -12.94 3.87 -27.52
N SER A 128 -11.74 4.22 -27.96
CA SER A 128 -10.58 3.34 -27.85
C SER A 128 -9.98 3.49 -26.46
N VAL A 129 -10.01 2.41 -25.68
CA VAL A 129 -9.51 2.39 -24.30
C VAL A 129 -8.21 1.62 -24.27
N HIS A 130 -7.18 2.25 -23.71
CA HIS A 130 -5.87 1.66 -23.49
C HIS A 130 -5.59 1.61 -22.00
N ILE A 131 -5.43 0.40 -21.47
CA ILE A 131 -4.97 0.16 -20.10
C ILE A 131 -3.52 -0.28 -20.20
N CYS A 132 -2.63 0.54 -19.67
CA CYS A 132 -1.20 0.39 -19.77
C CYS A 132 -0.60 0.19 -18.39
N GLY A 133 0.50 -0.54 -18.30
CA GLY A 133 1.18 -0.74 -17.03
C GLY A 133 2.41 -1.60 -17.17
N VAL A 134 3.22 -1.59 -16.13
CA VAL A 134 4.42 -2.42 -15.98
C VAL A 134 4.53 -2.87 -14.52
N GLU A 135 5.28 -3.93 -14.31
CA GLU A 135 5.67 -4.39 -12.98
C GLU A 135 6.48 -3.34 -12.20
N TYR A 136 6.58 -3.49 -10.88
CA TYR A 136 7.43 -2.68 -10.03
C TYR A 136 8.89 -2.71 -10.51
N HIS A 137 9.54 -1.54 -10.44
CA HIS A 137 10.94 -1.37 -10.78
C HIS A 137 11.63 -0.67 -9.61
N PRO A 138 12.59 -1.32 -8.95
CA PRO A 138 13.29 -0.69 -7.84
C PRO A 138 14.12 0.51 -8.33
N PRO A 139 14.56 1.41 -7.42
CA PRO A 139 15.28 2.63 -7.78
C PRO A 139 16.48 2.40 -8.72
N GLU A 140 17.19 1.27 -8.59
CA GLU A 140 18.35 0.97 -9.44
C GLU A 140 17.97 0.68 -10.91
N LYS A 141 16.69 0.39 -11.17
CA LYS A 141 16.13 0.13 -12.51
C LYS A 141 15.27 1.27 -13.05
N ARG A 142 15.37 2.47 -12.48
CA ARG A 142 14.62 3.66 -12.92
C ARG A 142 14.72 3.91 -14.42
N GLN A 143 15.90 3.76 -15.02
CA GLN A 143 16.07 3.99 -16.45
C GLN A 143 15.27 2.98 -17.30
N SER A 144 15.17 1.73 -16.87
CA SER A 144 14.35 0.71 -17.54
C SER A 144 12.86 1.04 -17.44
N LEU A 145 12.41 1.54 -16.29
CA LEU A 145 11.03 2.02 -16.11
C LEU A 145 10.71 3.16 -17.08
N ILE A 146 11.57 4.18 -17.16
CA ILE A 146 11.39 5.32 -18.08
C ILE A 146 11.30 4.83 -19.53
N MET A 147 12.23 3.97 -19.96
CA MET A 147 12.20 3.40 -21.32
C MET A 147 10.90 2.61 -21.59
N ALA A 148 10.42 1.83 -20.62
CA ALA A 148 9.17 1.10 -20.77
C ALA A 148 7.98 2.06 -20.95
N MET A 149 7.95 3.16 -20.21
CA MET A 149 6.90 4.19 -20.32
C MET A 149 6.96 4.96 -21.64
N GLU A 150 8.15 5.25 -22.15
CA GLU A 150 8.36 5.85 -23.49
C GLU A 150 7.89 4.90 -24.61
N ASN A 151 8.18 3.60 -24.49
CA ASN A 151 7.70 2.58 -25.42
C ASN A 151 6.17 2.47 -25.42
N ILE A 152 5.54 2.49 -24.23
CA ILE A 152 4.08 2.55 -24.08
C ILE A 152 3.54 3.78 -24.82
N SER A 153 4.07 4.96 -24.52
CA SER A 153 3.64 6.23 -25.12
C SER A 153 3.69 6.17 -26.65
N SER A 154 4.81 5.70 -27.20
CA SER A 154 5.00 5.53 -28.65
C SER A 154 3.99 4.58 -29.27
N SER A 155 3.70 3.44 -28.61
CA SER A 155 2.74 2.43 -29.08
C SER A 155 1.28 2.91 -29.12
N ILE A 156 0.92 3.86 -28.25
CA ILE A 156 -0.41 4.45 -28.17
C ILE A 156 -0.58 5.52 -29.24
N LEU A 157 0.43 6.39 -29.42
CA LEU A 157 0.37 7.52 -30.35
C LEU A 157 0.25 7.10 -31.82
N LEU A 158 0.88 5.99 -32.22
CA LEU A 158 0.87 5.47 -33.60
C LEU A 158 -0.53 5.09 -34.12
N ASN A 159 -1.52 4.91 -33.24
CA ASN A 159 -2.86 4.41 -33.60
C ASN A 159 -3.95 5.49 -33.57
N SER A 160 -3.59 6.77 -33.66
CA SER A 160 -4.52 7.89 -33.46
C SER A 160 -5.30 8.25 -34.73
N SER A 161 -6.18 7.38 -35.21
CA SER A 161 -7.16 7.70 -36.25
C SER A 161 -8.50 8.12 -35.61
N SER A 162 -8.82 9.43 -35.62
CA SER A 162 -10.15 10.07 -35.41
C SER A 162 -11.08 9.63 -34.26
N GLU A 163 -10.69 8.68 -33.40
CA GLU A 163 -11.52 8.13 -32.34
C GLU A 163 -11.29 8.84 -30.99
N LYS A 164 -12.30 8.78 -30.13
CA LYS A 164 -12.19 9.23 -28.75
C LYS A 164 -11.28 8.27 -27.98
N ILE A 165 -10.07 8.69 -27.61
CA ILE A 165 -9.12 7.83 -26.88
C ILE A 165 -9.21 8.06 -25.36
N LEU A 166 -9.16 6.98 -24.57
CA LEU A 166 -9.00 6.99 -23.11
C LEU A 166 -7.76 6.17 -22.73
N ASN A 167 -6.72 6.85 -22.27
CA ASN A 167 -5.46 6.22 -21.86
C ASN A 167 -5.36 6.18 -20.33
N ILE A 168 -5.20 4.99 -19.77
CA ILE A 168 -5.07 4.74 -18.35
C ILE A 168 -3.71 4.07 -18.11
N LEU A 169 -2.90 4.64 -17.21
CA LEU A 169 -1.65 4.04 -16.76
C LEU A 169 -1.82 3.47 -15.36
N LEU A 170 -1.38 2.23 -15.15
CA LEU A 170 -1.30 1.54 -13.88
C LEU A 170 0.19 1.40 -13.51
N LEU A 171 0.57 1.90 -12.34
CA LEU A 171 1.92 1.77 -11.79
C LEU A 171 1.87 1.26 -10.36
N HIS A 172 2.94 0.59 -9.98
CA HIS A 172 3.25 0.31 -8.59
C HIS A 172 4.65 0.87 -8.37
N GLN A 173 4.73 2.14 -7.96
CA GLN A 173 5.99 2.89 -7.82
C GLN A 173 5.77 4.01 -6.80
N GLY A 174 6.79 4.33 -6.02
CA GLY A 174 6.80 5.53 -5.21
C GLY A 174 7.05 6.78 -6.06
N LEU A 175 6.19 7.77 -5.86
CA LEU A 175 6.22 9.04 -6.58
C LEU A 175 6.73 10.17 -5.69
N LYS A 176 7.77 10.87 -6.16
CA LYS A 176 8.38 12.03 -5.49
C LYS A 176 7.34 13.04 -4.98
N GLU A 177 6.31 13.32 -5.78
CA GLU A 177 5.31 14.34 -5.48
C GLU A 177 4.36 13.97 -4.34
N PHE A 178 4.33 12.70 -3.95
CA PHE A 178 3.50 12.17 -2.86
C PHE A 178 4.35 11.78 -1.64
N SER A 179 5.50 11.15 -1.87
CA SER A 179 6.44 10.77 -0.81
C SER A 179 7.89 10.89 -1.30
N PRO A 180 8.59 12.00 -1.01
CA PRO A 180 10.00 12.16 -1.38
C PRO A 180 10.96 11.14 -0.75
N ALA A 181 10.56 10.54 0.39
CA ALA A 181 11.36 9.54 1.09
C ALA A 181 11.30 8.15 0.42
N GLU A 182 10.26 7.90 -0.36
CA GLU A 182 9.99 6.64 -1.06
C GLU A 182 9.85 6.96 -2.55
N GLU A 183 10.84 7.64 -3.15
CA GLU A 183 10.78 8.04 -4.55
C GLU A 183 11.54 7.07 -5.47
N GLU A 184 10.85 6.50 -6.46
CA GLU A 184 11.47 5.84 -7.61
C GLU A 184 11.48 6.77 -8.83
N ILE A 185 10.40 7.54 -9.02
CA ILE A 185 10.19 8.40 -10.19
C ILE A 185 9.41 9.67 -9.83
N SER A 186 9.55 10.73 -10.65
CA SER A 186 8.74 11.95 -10.59
C SER A 186 7.65 11.93 -11.67
N LEU A 187 6.53 12.60 -11.39
CA LEU A 187 5.48 12.85 -12.39
C LEU A 187 5.99 13.54 -13.65
N ALA A 188 7.07 14.32 -13.57
CA ALA A 188 7.67 14.98 -14.73
C ALA A 188 8.30 14.00 -15.74
N GLU A 189 8.66 12.79 -15.29
CA GLU A 189 9.24 11.74 -16.13
C GLU A 189 8.18 10.83 -16.76
N ILE A 190 6.90 11.01 -16.38
CA ILE A 190 5.80 10.24 -16.93
C ILE A 190 5.32 10.89 -18.23
N PRO A 191 5.21 10.14 -19.35
CA PRO A 191 4.70 10.71 -20.59
C PRO A 191 3.30 11.32 -20.44
N ASN A 192 3.14 12.57 -20.90
CA ASN A 192 1.90 13.32 -20.78
C ASN A 192 0.84 12.93 -21.84
N VAL A 193 0.58 11.63 -21.98
CA VAL A 193 -0.38 11.04 -22.92
C VAL A 193 -1.57 10.36 -22.21
N PHE A 194 -1.48 10.19 -20.89
CA PHE A 194 -2.48 9.49 -20.09
C PHE A 194 -3.56 10.45 -19.58
N ASN A 195 -4.81 9.99 -19.53
CA ASN A 195 -5.90 10.71 -18.87
C ASN A 195 -5.91 10.45 -17.36
N PHE A 196 -5.67 9.19 -16.99
CA PHE A 196 -5.57 8.74 -15.61
C PHE A 196 -4.28 7.98 -15.38
N ILE A 197 -3.62 8.27 -14.26
CA ILE A 197 -2.50 7.49 -13.74
C ILE A 197 -2.93 6.99 -12.35
N PHE A 198 -2.97 5.68 -12.19
CA PHE A 198 -3.24 5.03 -10.93
C PHE A 198 -1.97 4.41 -10.38
N VAL A 199 -1.70 4.67 -9.11
CA VAL A 199 -0.43 4.31 -8.48
C VAL A 199 -0.69 3.55 -7.18
N GLY A 200 -0.18 2.32 -7.09
CA GLY A 200 -0.07 1.53 -5.85
C GLY A 200 1.21 1.86 -5.08
N HIS A 201 1.67 0.97 -4.21
CA HIS A 201 2.84 1.09 -3.32
C HIS A 201 2.60 2.00 -2.11
N LEU A 202 2.14 3.22 -2.36
CA LEU A 202 1.82 4.18 -1.31
C LEU A 202 0.42 3.91 -0.74
N HIS A 203 0.36 3.42 0.50
CA HIS A 203 -0.90 3.01 1.14
C HIS A 203 -1.88 4.16 1.44
N LEU A 204 -1.42 5.40 1.37
CA LEU A 204 -2.26 6.58 1.60
C LEU A 204 -3.10 6.91 0.35
N ARG A 205 -4.33 7.37 0.59
CA ARG A 205 -5.26 7.82 -0.45
C ARG A 205 -5.01 9.27 -0.78
N MET A 206 -4.48 9.51 -1.98
CA MET A 206 -4.13 10.84 -2.42
C MET A 206 -4.53 11.03 -3.88
N GLU A 207 -4.74 12.29 -4.27
CA GLU A 207 -4.97 12.64 -5.66
C GLU A 207 -4.28 13.96 -6.00
N LYS A 208 -3.81 14.05 -7.24
CA LYS A 208 -3.22 15.27 -7.77
C LYS A 208 -3.57 15.42 -9.24
N SER A 209 -3.66 16.65 -9.70
CA SER A 209 -3.78 16.94 -11.13
C SER A 209 -2.43 17.38 -11.65
N HIS A 210 -2.00 16.82 -12.78
CA HIS A 210 -0.80 17.23 -13.50
C HIS A 210 -1.22 17.61 -14.93
N GLY A 211 -1.44 18.90 -15.18
CA GLY A 211 -2.07 19.36 -16.41
C GLY A 211 -3.49 18.80 -16.58
N ARG A 212 -3.70 18.03 -17.65
CA ARG A 212 -4.99 17.36 -17.94
C ARG A 212 -5.10 15.96 -17.35
N THR A 213 -4.00 15.45 -16.80
CA THR A 213 -3.88 14.10 -16.25
C THR A 213 -4.28 14.10 -14.78
N LYS A 214 -5.10 13.13 -14.37
CA LYS A 214 -5.42 12.88 -12.97
C LYS A 214 -4.56 11.73 -12.46
N VAL A 215 -3.77 11.99 -11.42
CA VAL A 215 -2.96 11.00 -10.73
C VAL A 215 -3.66 10.64 -9.42
N ILE A 216 -3.96 9.36 -9.21
CA ILE A 216 -4.76 8.92 -8.08
C ILE A 216 -4.11 7.70 -7.44
N LEU A 217 -3.91 7.78 -6.13
CA LEU A 217 -3.46 6.69 -5.28
C LEU A 217 -4.71 6.14 -4.57
N PRO A 218 -5.20 4.93 -4.92
CA PRO A 218 -6.32 4.32 -4.21
C PRO A 218 -6.00 4.00 -2.75
N GLY A 219 -4.71 3.86 -2.44
CA GLY A 219 -4.19 3.40 -1.16
C GLY A 219 -4.48 1.91 -0.92
N SER A 220 -4.07 1.43 0.25
CA SER A 220 -4.35 0.05 0.65
C SER A 220 -5.82 -0.14 0.98
N ILE A 221 -6.30 -1.37 0.78
CA ILE A 221 -7.66 -1.75 1.16
C ILE A 221 -7.83 -1.80 2.68
N GLU A 222 -6.76 -2.05 3.43
CA GLU A 222 -6.79 -2.27 4.88
C GLU A 222 -5.62 -1.55 5.54
N ILE A 223 -5.73 -1.24 6.83
CA ILE A 223 -4.67 -0.53 7.55
C ILE A 223 -3.52 -1.50 7.84
N GLY A 224 -2.37 -1.25 7.21
CA GLY A 224 -1.17 -2.09 7.30
C GLY A 224 -0.21 -1.66 8.41
N SER A 225 -0.26 -0.40 8.85
CA SER A 225 0.69 0.15 9.82
C SER A 225 0.08 1.23 10.73
N VAL A 226 0.75 1.49 11.86
CA VAL A 226 0.38 2.60 12.75
C VAL A 226 0.64 3.95 12.06
N SER A 227 1.67 4.06 11.22
CA SER A 227 1.92 5.30 10.47
C SER A 227 0.73 5.68 9.60
N GLU A 228 0.08 4.71 8.95
CA GLU A 228 -1.15 4.94 8.19
C GLU A 228 -2.31 5.39 9.08
N VAL A 229 -2.45 4.84 10.29
CA VAL A 229 -3.45 5.31 11.27
C VAL A 229 -3.22 6.78 11.62
N VAL A 230 -1.97 7.17 11.87
CA VAL A 230 -1.63 8.54 12.26
C VAL A 230 -1.81 9.51 11.09
N LYS A 231 -1.31 9.15 9.91
CA LYS A 231 -1.34 10.01 8.71
C LYS A 231 -2.75 10.11 8.11
N GLN A 232 -3.49 9.01 8.02
CA GLN A 232 -4.78 8.97 7.33
C GLN A 232 -5.66 7.80 7.79
N MET A 233 -6.19 7.90 9.01
CA MET A 233 -7.21 6.98 9.50
C MET A 233 -8.58 7.27 8.88
N HIS A 234 -9.06 6.33 8.07
CA HIS A 234 -10.30 6.51 7.33
C HIS A 234 -11.31 5.36 7.54
N ASN A 235 -10.95 4.26 8.23
CA ASN A 235 -11.84 3.15 8.61
C ASN A 235 -12.72 2.56 7.47
N GLU A 236 -12.28 2.72 6.23
CA GLU A 236 -13.02 2.33 5.02
C GLU A 236 -12.02 1.88 3.94
N ALA A 237 -12.18 0.77 3.24
CA ALA A 237 -11.48 0.53 1.97
C ALA A 237 -11.95 1.50 0.88
N GLY A 238 -11.09 1.79 -0.11
CA GLY A 238 -11.37 2.67 -1.23
C GLY A 238 -11.18 1.94 -2.55
N ILE A 239 -12.21 1.96 -3.40
CA ILE A 239 -12.17 1.47 -4.78
C ILE A 239 -12.44 2.65 -5.71
N ILE A 240 -11.78 2.68 -6.87
CA ILE A 240 -12.05 3.70 -7.88
C ILE A 240 -12.86 3.13 -9.03
N LEU A 241 -14.06 3.67 -9.19
CA LEU A 241 -15.05 3.55 -10.27
C LEU A 241 -14.73 4.38 -11.52
N ILE A 242 -14.13 3.87 -12.60
CA ILE A 242 -14.01 4.65 -13.85
C ILE A 242 -15.15 4.31 -14.81
N ASN A 243 -15.85 5.33 -15.31
CA ASN A 243 -16.79 5.19 -16.41
C ASN A 243 -16.08 5.53 -17.73
N THR A 244 -16.02 4.56 -18.66
CA THR A 244 -15.29 4.72 -19.93
C THR A 244 -15.93 5.75 -20.87
N GLU A 245 -17.25 5.91 -20.82
CA GLU A 245 -18.02 6.81 -21.70
C GLU A 245 -17.90 8.26 -21.25
N THR A 246 -18.15 8.51 -19.96
CA THR A 246 -18.09 9.86 -19.39
C THR A 246 -16.65 10.29 -19.10
N ARG A 247 -15.71 9.34 -19.04
CA ARG A 247 -14.30 9.54 -18.64
C ARG A 247 -14.19 10.20 -17.26
N MET A 248 -15.17 9.92 -16.41
CA MET A 248 -15.20 10.36 -15.03
C MET A 248 -14.89 9.17 -14.13
N TYR A 249 -14.38 9.47 -12.94
CA TYR A 249 -14.20 8.47 -11.91
C TYR A 249 -14.99 8.85 -10.65
N GLU A 250 -15.38 7.83 -9.90
CA GLU A 250 -15.99 7.94 -8.58
C GLU A 250 -15.23 7.08 -7.56
N LYS A 251 -15.26 7.48 -6.29
CA LYS A 251 -14.63 6.72 -5.20
C LYS A 251 -15.71 5.98 -4.44
N VAL A 252 -15.66 4.66 -4.47
CA VAL A 252 -16.54 3.80 -3.69
C VAL A 252 -15.84 3.44 -2.38
N LYS A 253 -16.52 3.69 -1.27
CA LYS A 253 -16.02 3.39 0.07
C LYS A 253 -16.70 2.14 0.62
N ILE A 254 -15.92 1.31 1.32
CA ILE A 254 -16.41 0.06 1.92
C ILE A 254 -15.90 -0.01 3.34
N SER A 255 -16.77 -0.18 4.34
CA SER A 255 -16.33 -0.26 5.73
C SER A 255 -15.36 -1.43 5.96
N LEU A 256 -14.30 -1.18 6.73
CA LEU A 256 -13.35 -2.23 7.13
C LEU A 256 -14.06 -3.30 7.96
N CYS A 257 -13.44 -4.47 8.02
CA CYS A 257 -13.91 -5.56 8.88
C CYS A 257 -13.73 -5.26 10.37
N ARG A 258 -12.83 -4.35 10.72
CA ARG A 258 -12.52 -3.97 12.10
C ARG A 258 -12.29 -2.47 12.18
N LYS A 259 -12.86 -1.83 13.20
CA LYS A 259 -12.65 -0.41 13.45
C LYS A 259 -11.28 -0.20 14.11
N PHE A 260 -10.49 0.72 13.56
CA PHE A 260 -9.34 1.29 14.22
C PHE A 260 -9.78 2.52 15.03
N ILE A 261 -9.13 2.77 16.15
CA ILE A 261 -9.38 3.92 17.02
C ILE A 261 -8.02 4.55 17.32
N HIS A 262 -7.88 5.83 17.01
CA HIS A 262 -6.71 6.63 17.36
C HIS A 262 -7.13 7.73 18.33
N LYS A 263 -6.44 7.83 19.47
CA LYS A 263 -6.59 8.93 20.42
C LYS A 263 -5.23 9.53 20.71
N LYS A 264 -5.15 10.87 20.62
CA LYS A 264 -3.99 11.63 21.03
C LYS A 264 -4.37 12.56 22.19
N PHE A 265 -3.68 12.46 23.31
CA PHE A 265 -3.99 13.27 24.50
C PHE A 265 -2.79 13.42 25.45
N PRO A 266 -2.76 14.50 26.25
CA PRO A 266 -1.77 14.64 27.31
C PRO A 266 -2.03 13.66 28.46
N SER A 267 -0.99 13.20 29.13
CA SER A 267 -1.07 12.26 30.25
C SER A 267 -2.00 12.77 31.37
N SER A 268 -2.06 14.08 31.60
CA SER A 268 -2.96 14.73 32.55
C SER A 268 -4.46 14.44 32.33
N ALA A 269 -4.87 14.15 31.09
CA ALA A 269 -6.26 13.85 30.73
C ALA A 269 -6.60 12.35 30.69
N ILE A 270 -5.66 11.47 31.08
CA ILE A 270 -5.78 10.02 30.85
C ILE A 270 -7.06 9.40 31.41
N ASP A 271 -7.51 9.79 32.61
CA ASP A 271 -8.70 9.18 33.22
C ASP A 271 -9.98 9.55 32.46
N HIS A 272 -10.06 10.78 31.98
CA HIS A 272 -11.18 11.25 31.18
C HIS A 272 -11.21 10.55 29.82
N GLU A 273 -10.07 10.52 29.12
CA GLU A 273 -9.97 9.94 27.78
C GLU A 273 -10.17 8.43 27.78
N LEU A 274 -9.65 7.71 28.77
CA LEU A 274 -9.88 6.27 28.88
C LEU A 274 -11.33 5.95 29.22
N LYS A 275 -12.01 6.76 30.05
CA LYS A 275 -13.45 6.61 30.31
C LYS A 275 -14.27 6.79 29.02
N ASN A 276 -13.94 7.80 28.22
CA ASN A 276 -14.58 8.04 26.93
C ASN A 276 -14.31 6.89 25.95
N LEU A 277 -13.07 6.40 25.91
CA LEU A 277 -12.68 5.23 25.11
C LEU A 277 -13.52 4.01 25.47
N THR A 278 -13.65 3.67 26.76
CA THR A 278 -14.47 2.52 27.18
C THR A 278 -15.93 2.63 26.72
N GLY A 279 -16.49 3.85 26.67
CA GLY A 279 -17.81 4.11 26.07
C GLY A 279 -17.84 3.81 24.57
N GLU A 280 -16.85 4.32 23.83
CA GLU A 280 -16.75 4.15 22.37
C GLU A 280 -16.48 2.69 21.93
N LEU A 281 -15.78 1.90 22.75
CA LEU A 281 -15.37 0.53 22.39
C LEU A 281 -16.56 -0.39 22.07
N LYS A 282 -17.66 -0.26 22.82
CA LYS A 282 -18.86 -1.09 22.62
C LYS A 282 -19.53 -0.82 21.28
N GLU A 283 -19.59 0.45 20.88
CA GLU A 283 -20.19 0.88 19.61
C GLU A 283 -19.25 0.64 18.41
N SER A 284 -18.00 0.30 18.69
CA SER A 284 -16.94 0.13 17.68
C SER A 284 -16.77 -1.30 17.19
N VAL A 285 -17.57 -2.25 17.70
CA VAL A 285 -17.57 -3.63 17.25
C VAL A 285 -18.26 -3.74 15.90
N VAL A 286 -17.56 -4.26 14.89
CA VAL A 286 -18.06 -4.45 13.52
C VAL A 286 -18.06 -5.94 13.22
N ASP A 287 -19.18 -6.51 12.78
CA ASP A 287 -19.30 -7.95 12.47
C ASP A 287 -18.80 -8.88 13.60
N GLY A 288 -18.98 -8.48 14.86
CA GLY A 288 -18.49 -9.20 16.05
C GLY A 288 -16.98 -9.09 16.28
N LYS A 289 -16.26 -8.29 15.49
CA LYS A 289 -14.81 -8.09 15.58
C LYS A 289 -14.48 -6.87 16.46
N LEU A 290 -13.70 -7.12 17.51
CA LEU A 290 -13.24 -6.09 18.45
C LEU A 290 -12.30 -5.06 17.80
N PRO A 291 -12.36 -3.77 18.14
CA PRO A 291 -11.53 -2.74 17.52
C PRO A 291 -10.03 -2.88 17.83
N TRP A 292 -9.20 -2.23 17.01
CA TRP A 292 -7.78 -1.97 17.30
C TRP A 292 -7.64 -0.54 17.85
N VAL A 293 -6.98 -0.38 18.99
CA VAL A 293 -6.71 0.94 19.57
C VAL A 293 -5.24 1.35 19.46
N TYR A 294 -4.99 2.59 19.05
CA TYR A 294 -3.71 3.25 19.11
C TYR A 294 -3.81 4.53 19.95
N LEU A 295 -2.94 4.67 20.95
CA LEU A 295 -2.92 5.81 21.87
C LEU A 295 -1.60 6.57 21.73
N GLU A 296 -1.66 7.85 21.37
CA GLU A 296 -0.53 8.79 21.47
C GLU A 296 -0.67 9.61 22.74
N ILE A 297 0.24 9.40 23.69
CA ILE A 297 0.21 10.02 25.01
C ILE A 297 1.41 10.95 25.14
N GLU A 298 1.16 12.25 25.31
CA GLU A 298 2.21 13.23 25.60
C GLU A 298 2.40 13.31 27.13
N ASP A 299 3.58 12.95 27.63
CA ASP A 299 3.87 12.89 29.07
C ASP A 299 4.16 14.28 29.65
N ASP A 300 3.09 15.00 29.98
CA ASP A 300 3.11 16.34 30.59
C ASP A 300 3.07 16.31 32.13
N ALA A 301 2.64 15.21 32.74
CA ALA A 301 2.37 15.12 34.18
C ALA A 301 3.25 14.08 34.91
N LYS A 302 4.18 13.42 34.21
CA LYS A 302 5.14 12.44 34.77
C LYS A 302 4.44 11.36 35.61
N ILE A 303 3.27 10.92 35.14
CA ILE A 303 2.37 9.97 35.83
C ILE A 303 3.03 8.58 35.96
N GLY A 304 4.04 8.32 35.14
CA GLY A 304 4.80 7.08 35.12
C GLY A 304 4.15 6.01 34.26
N ASN A 305 4.97 5.35 33.44
CA ASN A 305 4.51 4.36 32.46
C ASN A 305 3.73 3.20 33.08
N SER A 306 4.07 2.79 34.30
CA SER A 306 3.37 1.69 35.01
C SER A 306 1.90 2.01 35.24
N LEU A 307 1.59 3.23 35.70
CA LEU A 307 0.22 3.63 35.98
C LEU A 307 -0.58 3.83 34.68
N ILE A 308 0.05 4.37 33.64
CA ILE A 308 -0.54 4.47 32.30
C ILE A 308 -0.90 3.08 31.77
N ASN A 309 -0.01 2.09 31.93
CA ASN A 309 -0.24 0.70 31.51
C ASN A 309 -1.44 0.10 32.23
N GLU A 310 -1.48 0.23 33.55
CA GLU A 310 -2.55 -0.31 34.38
C GLU A 310 -3.91 0.30 34.01
N LYS A 311 -3.98 1.62 33.91
CA LYS A 311 -5.22 2.32 33.54
C LYS A 311 -5.69 1.91 32.14
N THR A 312 -4.77 1.84 31.17
CA THR A 312 -5.08 1.45 29.80
C THR A 312 -5.59 0.01 29.74
N ALA A 313 -4.93 -0.92 30.45
CA ALA A 313 -5.35 -2.32 30.51
C ALA A 313 -6.78 -2.44 31.06
N ARG A 314 -7.07 -1.81 32.21
CA ARG A 314 -8.41 -1.81 32.81
C ARG A 314 -9.48 -1.24 31.89
N ALA A 315 -9.17 -0.16 31.16
CA ALA A 315 -10.12 0.49 30.27
C ALA A 315 -10.45 -0.31 29.01
N THR A 316 -9.56 -1.21 28.61
CA THR A 316 -9.63 -1.93 27.32
C THR A 316 -9.85 -3.44 27.47
N GLU A 317 -9.75 -3.98 28.69
CA GLU A 317 -9.89 -5.40 29.00
C GLU A 317 -11.13 -6.03 28.35
N GLY A 318 -10.90 -7.07 27.53
CA GLY A 318 -11.95 -7.84 26.85
C GLY A 318 -12.72 -7.11 25.74
N ASN A 319 -12.42 -5.84 25.46
CA ASN A 319 -13.19 -5.00 24.54
C ASN A 319 -12.39 -4.53 23.31
N VAL A 320 -11.14 -4.99 23.16
CA VAL A 320 -10.23 -4.65 22.06
C VAL A 320 -9.53 -5.91 21.58
N LEU A 321 -9.18 -5.94 20.30
CA LEU A 321 -8.27 -6.98 19.78
C LEU A 321 -6.84 -6.68 20.21
N PHE A 322 -6.41 -5.43 20.05
CA PHE A 322 -5.05 -5.01 20.31
C PHE A 322 -5.00 -3.53 20.71
N VAL A 323 -4.09 -3.19 21.63
CA VAL A 323 -3.80 -1.81 22.02
C VAL A 323 -2.31 -1.56 21.83
N GLN A 324 -2.00 -0.58 20.99
CA GLN A 324 -0.66 -0.02 20.89
C GLN A 324 -0.67 1.38 21.51
N LYS A 325 0.43 1.76 22.14
CA LYS A 325 0.61 3.12 22.66
C LYS A 325 1.99 3.64 22.32
N ASN A 326 2.06 4.95 22.11
CA ASN A 326 3.30 5.71 22.04
C ASN A 326 3.26 6.75 23.16
N ILE A 327 4.29 6.79 24.00
CA ILE A 327 4.42 7.77 25.09
C ILE A 327 5.58 8.68 24.74
N GLU A 328 5.28 9.93 24.41
CA GLU A 328 6.28 10.94 24.07
C GLU A 328 6.56 11.81 25.30
N SER A 329 7.79 11.80 25.80
CA SER A 329 8.24 12.74 26.84
C SER A 329 9.12 13.84 26.25
N GLU A 330 9.15 15.02 26.89
CA GLU A 330 10.06 16.11 26.50
C GLU A 330 11.54 15.67 26.50
N GLU A 331 11.94 14.82 27.46
CA GLU A 331 13.29 14.26 27.54
C GLU A 331 13.64 13.35 26.34
N MET A 332 12.64 12.65 25.77
CA MET A 332 12.82 11.85 24.55
C MET A 332 12.92 12.73 23.30
N LYS A 333 12.13 13.81 23.21
CA LYS A 333 12.19 14.79 22.12
C LYS A 333 13.51 15.57 22.10
N GLU A 334 14.05 15.92 23.28
CA GLU A 334 15.37 16.54 23.42
C GLU A 334 16.50 15.58 23.06
N ARG A 335 16.41 14.30 23.45
CA ARG A 335 17.36 13.28 23.03
C ARG A 335 17.36 13.06 21.52
N GLU A 336 16.19 12.96 20.89
CA GLU A 336 16.08 12.79 19.44
C GLU A 336 16.65 13.99 18.67
N LYS A 337 16.34 15.23 19.09
CA LYS A 337 16.97 16.45 18.55
C LYS A 337 18.50 16.48 18.74
N ASN A 338 18.99 16.01 19.88
CA ASN A 338 20.43 15.95 20.16
C ASN A 338 21.13 14.78 19.44
N THR A 339 20.39 13.83 18.89
CA THR A 339 20.91 12.69 18.10
C THR A 339 20.79 12.86 16.59
N GLU A 340 20.34 14.02 16.08
CA GLU A 340 20.54 14.39 14.67
C GLU A 340 22.03 14.68 14.41
N ILE A 341 22.85 13.64 14.47
CA ILE A 341 24.23 13.65 14.01
C ILE A 341 24.18 13.26 12.53
N SER A 342 24.58 14.18 11.65
CA SER A 342 24.71 13.84 10.23
C SER A 342 25.74 12.71 10.10
N PHE A 343 25.44 11.68 9.32
CA PHE A 343 26.37 10.57 9.07
C PHE A 343 27.70 11.02 8.43
N LYS A 344 27.81 12.29 7.97
CA LYS A 344 29.09 12.88 7.54
C LYS A 344 30.00 13.28 8.70
N ASP A 345 29.46 13.43 9.91
CA ASP A 345 30.18 13.92 11.09
C ASP A 345 30.55 12.80 12.07
N VAL A 346 30.16 11.56 11.77
CA VAL A 346 30.51 10.39 12.59
C VAL A 346 31.84 9.80 12.13
N ASN A 347 32.91 10.16 12.83
CA ASN A 347 34.20 9.49 12.68
C ASN A 347 34.13 8.09 13.31
N LEU A 348 33.79 7.08 12.49
CA LEU A 348 33.72 5.66 12.87
C LEU A 348 34.95 5.19 13.65
N ARG A 349 36.12 5.80 13.41
CA ARG A 349 37.38 5.50 14.09
C ARG A 349 37.33 5.79 15.60
N ASP A 350 36.65 6.86 15.99
CA ASP A 350 36.55 7.30 17.39
C ASP A 350 35.55 6.44 18.18
N ILE A 351 34.46 6.00 17.52
CA ILE A 351 33.48 5.08 18.11
C ILE A 351 34.11 3.72 18.40
N ILE A 352 34.89 3.19 17.45
CA ILE A 352 35.55 1.88 17.59
C ILE A 352 36.61 1.91 18.69
N LYS A 353 37.43 2.97 18.77
CA LYS A 353 38.40 3.14 19.87
C LYS A 353 37.73 3.27 21.24
N GLY A 354 36.55 3.88 21.31
CA GLY A 354 35.79 4.04 22.55
C GLY A 354 35.22 2.72 23.11
N HIS A 355 34.84 1.78 22.24
CA HIS A 355 34.30 0.48 22.66
C HIS A 355 35.35 -0.62 22.81
N PHE A 356 36.48 -0.49 22.12
CA PHE A 356 37.56 -1.49 22.13
C PHE A 356 38.89 -0.83 22.50
N PRO A 357 39.21 -0.69 23.81
CA PRO A 357 40.42 0.00 24.26
C PRO A 357 41.75 -0.67 23.87
N GLY A 358 41.71 -1.88 23.29
CA GLY A 358 42.86 -2.59 22.71
C GLY A 358 42.91 -2.55 21.18
N TYR A 359 42.14 -1.69 20.54
CA TYR A 359 42.07 -1.61 19.08
C TYR A 359 43.39 -1.08 18.50
N ASN A 360 44.12 -1.96 17.79
CA ASN A 360 45.38 -1.62 17.15
C ASN A 360 45.11 -0.97 15.77
N ASP A 361 45.70 0.19 15.50
CA ASP A 361 45.43 1.00 14.29
C ASP A 361 45.72 0.24 12.97
N GLU A 362 46.51 -0.84 13.03
CA GLU A 362 46.84 -1.73 11.89
C GLU A 362 45.62 -2.42 11.26
N VAL A 363 44.57 -2.72 12.04
CA VAL A 363 43.37 -3.43 11.53
C VAL A 363 42.51 -2.52 10.66
N TYR A 364 42.47 -1.22 10.99
CA TYR A 364 41.72 -0.22 10.21
C TYR A 364 42.43 0.12 8.89
N GLU A 365 43.76 0.20 8.90
CA GLU A 365 44.55 0.39 7.68
C GLU A 365 44.43 -0.79 6.70
N LEU A 366 44.29 -2.02 7.20
CA LEU A 366 43.99 -3.20 6.38
C LEU A 366 42.59 -3.17 5.75
N TYR A 367 41.62 -2.51 6.40
CA TYR A 367 40.26 -2.34 5.87
C TYR A 367 40.19 -1.27 4.77
N GLU A 368 40.89 -0.15 4.96
CA GLU A 368 41.01 0.92 3.95
C GLU A 368 41.76 0.45 2.69
N LYS A 369 42.85 -0.33 2.84
CA LYS A 369 43.60 -0.89 1.71
C LYS A 369 42.82 -1.91 0.85
N ARG A 370 41.66 -2.39 1.30
CA ARG A 370 40.79 -3.30 0.53
C ARG A 370 39.64 -2.58 -0.19
N LYS A 371 39.54 -1.26 -0.05
CA LYS A 371 38.53 -0.43 -0.74
C LYS A 371 39.00 0.09 -2.11
N ASP A 372 40.28 -0.05 -2.42
CA ASP A 372 40.84 0.03 -3.78
C ASP A 372 40.95 -1.39 -4.37
#